data_AF-A0A5N3RDU3-F1
#
_entry.id   AF-A0A5N3RDU3-F1
#
_cell.length_a   1.000
_cell.length_b   1.000
_cell.length_c   1.000
_cell.angle_alpha   90.00
_cell.angle_beta   90.00
_cell.angle_gamma   90.00
#
_symmetry.space_group_name_H-M   'P 1'
#
loop_
_entity.id
_entity.type
_entity.pdbx_description
1 polymer ?
#
loop_
_entity_poly.entity_id
_entity_poly.type
_entity_poly.pdbx_seq_one_letter_code
_entity_poly.pdbx_strand_id
1 'polypeptide(L)'
;MFKKASALLLAVMLTACASQGTKMDNETISKVEKGQTTEQQLIDMLGEPTSTGFSSDGSKQLTYTYSSASSNPASFIPFVGFLFSGVDSETQVLYITLDKKGKVSDYTYSEQSTKTKTGLL
;
A
#
# COMPACT_ATOMS: atom_id res chain seq x y z
N MET A 1 7.80 -33.95 31.45
CA MET A 1 8.08 -32.55 31.04
C MET A 1 7.49 -32.16 29.67
N PHE A 2 6.89 -33.07 28.89
CA PHE A 2 6.37 -32.80 27.54
C PHE A 2 5.03 -32.05 27.45
N LYS A 3 4.27 -31.89 28.53
CA LYS A 3 2.95 -31.22 28.50
C LYS A 3 3.03 -29.69 28.36
N LYS A 4 4.16 -29.05 28.71
CA LYS A 4 4.31 -27.59 28.64
C LYS A 4 4.75 -27.08 27.27
N ALA A 5 5.28 -27.94 26.40
CA ALA A 5 5.69 -27.59 25.05
C ALA A 5 4.49 -27.36 24.11
N SER A 6 3.36 -28.03 24.36
CA SER A 6 2.17 -27.95 23.51
C SER A 6 1.45 -26.59 23.59
N ALA A 7 1.58 -25.87 24.71
CA ALA A 7 0.94 -24.57 24.89
C ALA A 7 1.74 -23.43 24.23
N LEU A 8 3.06 -23.60 24.07
CA LEU A 8 3.93 -22.58 23.48
C LEU A 8 3.83 -22.52 21.95
N LEU A 9 3.47 -23.65 21.31
CA LEU A 9 3.39 -23.76 19.86
C LEU A 9 2.10 -23.15 19.27
N LEU A 10 1.03 -23.02 20.06
CA LEU A 10 -0.24 -22.41 19.61
C LEU A 10 -0.24 -20.88 19.66
N ALA A 11 0.68 -20.25 20.40
CA ALA A 11 0.71 -18.81 20.58
C ALA A 11 1.36 -18.03 19.41
N VAL A 12 1.96 -18.72 18.44
CA VAL A 12 2.77 -18.10 17.36
C VAL A 12 1.96 -17.83 16.07
N MET A 13 0.70 -18.26 15.97
CA MET A 13 -0.06 -18.18 14.70
C MET A 13 -0.80 -16.86 14.44
N LEU A 14 -0.53 -15.78 15.20
CA LEU A 14 -1.34 -14.56 15.21
C LEU A 14 -0.69 -13.35 14.52
N THR A 15 0.06 -13.50 13.43
CA THR A 15 0.56 -12.31 12.69
C THR A 15 0.79 -12.61 11.20
N ALA A 16 -0.13 -12.22 10.31
CA ALA A 16 0.18 -12.02 8.89
C ALA A 16 -0.96 -11.35 8.11
N CYS A 17 -1.51 -10.24 8.59
CA CYS A 17 -2.21 -9.31 7.70
C CYS A 17 -1.78 -7.90 8.08
N ALA A 18 -0.86 -7.35 7.30
CA ALA A 18 -0.42 -5.98 7.42
C ALA A 18 -0.82 -5.28 6.12
N SER A 19 -1.92 -4.54 6.17
CA SER A 19 -2.19 -3.46 5.22
C SER A 19 -1.80 -2.15 5.90
N GLN A 20 -1.18 -1.25 5.14
CA GLN A 20 -0.76 0.07 5.60
C GLN A 20 -1.22 1.13 4.59
N GLY A 21 -1.84 2.19 5.11
CA GLY A 21 -2.39 3.29 4.33
C GLY A 21 -3.82 3.04 3.84
N THR A 22 -4.34 4.00 3.08
CA THR A 22 -5.68 3.97 2.48
C THR A 22 -5.58 3.55 1.02
N LYS A 23 -6.36 2.55 0.60
CA LYS A 23 -6.42 2.13 -0.80
C LYS A 23 -6.91 3.30 -1.65
N MET A 24 -6.18 3.62 -2.71
CA MET A 24 -6.51 4.70 -3.62
C MET A 24 -7.35 4.14 -4.76
N ASP A 25 -8.60 4.58 -4.82
CA ASP A 25 -9.51 4.21 -5.89
C ASP A 25 -9.25 5.06 -7.14
N ASN A 26 -9.26 4.42 -8.31
CA ASN A 26 -9.00 5.08 -9.58
C ASN A 26 -10.03 6.19 -9.87
N GLU A 27 -11.27 6.06 -9.37
CA GLU A 27 -12.30 7.09 -9.45
C GLU A 27 -11.95 8.36 -8.67
N THR A 28 -11.32 8.22 -7.50
CA THR A 28 -10.89 9.35 -6.67
C THR A 28 -9.73 10.08 -7.31
N ILE A 29 -8.76 9.35 -7.86
CA ILE A 29 -7.63 9.94 -8.61
C ILE A 29 -8.13 10.66 -9.86
N SER A 30 -9.14 10.12 -10.55
CA SER A 30 -9.71 10.76 -11.75
C SER A 30 -10.40 12.10 -11.47
N LYS A 31 -10.75 12.39 -10.21
CA LYS A 31 -11.32 13.68 -9.78
C LYS A 31 -10.24 14.74 -9.48
N VAL A 32 -8.96 14.36 -9.51
CA VAL A 32 -7.85 15.30 -9.32
C VAL A 32 -7.63 16.09 -10.61
N GLU A 33 -8.00 17.36 -10.58
CA GLU A 33 -7.91 18.28 -11.71
C GLU A 33 -6.75 19.26 -11.53
N LYS A 34 -5.82 19.25 -12.50
CA LYS A 34 -4.68 20.18 -12.54
C LYS A 34 -5.17 21.64 -12.59
N GLY A 35 -4.60 22.49 -11.76
CA GLY A 35 -4.93 23.91 -11.59
C GLY A 35 -6.20 24.18 -10.78
N GLN A 36 -7.02 23.17 -10.51
CA GLN A 36 -8.28 23.35 -9.78
C GLN A 36 -8.18 22.77 -8.36
N THR A 37 -7.84 21.49 -8.26
CA THR A 37 -7.76 20.76 -7.00
C THR A 37 -6.72 21.38 -6.08
N THR A 38 -7.11 21.59 -4.82
CA THR A 38 -6.27 22.15 -3.76
C THR A 38 -5.76 21.06 -2.82
N GLU A 39 -4.73 21.38 -2.05
CA GLU A 39 -4.24 20.49 -0.97
C GLU A 39 -5.37 20.02 -0.04
N GLN A 40 -6.23 20.93 0.41
CA GLN A 40 -7.32 20.58 1.32
C GLN A 40 -8.30 19.58 0.69
N GLN A 41 -8.65 19.78 -0.58
CA GLN A 41 -9.51 18.83 -1.30
C GLN A 41 -8.84 17.46 -1.47
N LEU A 42 -7.52 17.41 -1.65
CA LEU A 42 -6.79 16.14 -1.66
C LEU A 42 -6.88 15.45 -0.31
N ILE A 43 -6.72 16.19 0.78
CA ILE A 43 -6.85 15.65 2.14
C ILE A 43 -8.27 15.14 2.40
N ASP A 44 -9.29 15.88 1.97
CA ASP A 44 -10.69 15.48 2.13
C ASP A 44 -11.03 14.22 1.31
N MET A 45 -10.39 14.03 0.15
CA MET A 45 -10.63 12.89 -0.75
C MET A 45 -9.79 11.66 -0.45
N LEU A 46 -8.52 11.84 -0.05
CA LEU A 46 -7.51 10.78 0.05
C LEU A 46 -7.00 10.57 1.50
N GLY A 47 -7.32 11.48 2.41
CA GLY A 47 -6.77 11.52 3.77
C GLY A 47 -5.43 12.26 3.83
N GLU A 48 -4.71 12.12 4.96
CA GLU A 48 -3.39 12.74 5.09
C GLU A 48 -2.36 12.04 4.19
N PRO A 49 -1.46 12.81 3.54
CA PRO A 49 -0.38 12.24 2.75
C PRO A 49 0.58 11.46 3.66
N THR A 50 1.08 10.34 3.15
CA THR A 50 2.10 9.53 3.84
C THR A 50 3.40 10.31 4.06
N SER A 51 3.73 11.21 3.13
CA SER A 51 4.87 12.12 3.27
C SER A 51 4.62 13.43 2.53
N THR A 52 5.22 14.51 3.05
CA THR A 52 5.21 15.83 2.43
C THR A 52 6.63 16.35 2.30
N GLY A 53 6.93 17.06 1.22
CA GLY A 53 8.23 17.67 0.99
C GLY A 53 8.13 18.92 0.12
N PHE A 54 9.29 19.53 -0.14
CA PHE A 54 9.41 20.63 -1.09
C PHE A 54 10.50 20.31 -2.12
N SER A 55 10.21 20.57 -3.38
CA SER A 55 11.18 20.52 -4.46
C SER A 55 12.16 21.69 -4.38
N SER A 56 13.29 21.59 -5.07
CA SER A 56 14.28 22.69 -5.19
C SER A 56 13.72 23.96 -5.84
N ASP A 57 12.62 23.88 -6.59
CA ASP A 57 11.94 25.03 -7.20
C ASP A 57 10.90 25.71 -6.25
N GLY A 58 10.73 25.16 -5.05
CA GLY A 58 9.78 25.61 -4.03
C GLY A 58 8.36 25.09 -4.19
N SER A 59 8.09 24.18 -5.14
CA SER A 59 6.81 23.45 -5.20
C SER A 59 6.69 22.47 -4.04
N LYS A 60 5.46 22.29 -3.53
CA LYS A 60 5.20 21.33 -2.45
C LYS A 60 4.85 19.98 -3.05
N GLN A 61 5.46 18.91 -2.56
CA GLN A 61 5.19 17.55 -2.98
C GLN A 61 4.43 16.81 -1.89
N LEU A 62 3.37 16.11 -2.27
CA LEU A 62 2.63 15.18 -1.43
C LEU A 62 2.82 13.77 -1.99
N THR A 63 3.09 12.82 -1.11
CA THR A 63 3.20 11.40 -1.47
C THR A 63 2.18 10.61 -0.69
N TYR A 64 1.33 9.86 -1.40
CA TYR A 64 0.41 8.89 -0.83
C TYR A 64 0.89 7.50 -1.18
N THR A 65 0.94 6.62 -0.19
CA THR A 65 1.36 5.24 -0.38
C THR A 65 0.36 4.30 0.30
N TYR A 66 -0.10 3.33 -0.47
CA TYR A 66 -0.87 2.20 0.02
C TYR A 66 -0.06 0.93 -0.22
N SER A 67 -0.01 0.06 0.78
CA SER A 67 0.58 -1.27 0.62
C SER A 67 -0.27 -2.27 1.37
N SER A 68 -0.62 -3.37 0.70
CA SER A 68 -1.28 -4.50 1.33
C SER A 68 -0.60 -5.80 0.92
N ALA A 69 -0.35 -6.65 1.91
CA ALA A 69 0.18 -7.98 1.72
C ALA A 69 -0.76 -8.99 2.36
N SER A 70 -1.32 -9.89 1.54
CA SER A 70 -2.13 -11.01 1.98
C SER A 70 -1.39 -12.30 1.67
N SER A 71 -1.10 -13.07 2.72
CA SER A 71 -0.44 -14.38 2.58
C SER A 71 -1.49 -15.45 2.26
N ASN A 72 -1.26 -16.25 1.22
CA ASN A 72 -2.15 -17.36 0.92
C ASN A 72 -2.07 -18.41 2.05
N PRO A 73 -3.19 -18.78 2.70
CA PRO A 73 -3.20 -19.75 3.80
C PRO A 73 -2.65 -21.13 3.40
N ALA A 74 -2.70 -21.51 2.11
CA ALA A 74 -2.10 -22.74 1.60
C ALA A 74 -0.56 -22.78 1.76
N SER A 75 0.09 -21.61 1.85
CA SER A 75 1.54 -21.46 2.03
C SER A 75 2.03 -21.97 3.40
N PHE A 76 1.13 -22.14 4.38
CA PHE A 76 1.48 -22.56 5.74
C PHE A 76 1.44 -24.09 5.96
N ILE A 77 1.04 -24.87 4.94
CA ILE A 77 0.99 -26.34 5.05
C ILE A 77 2.39 -26.92 4.76
N PRO A 78 3.00 -27.69 5.68
CA PRO A 78 4.29 -28.34 5.44
C PRO A 78 4.26 -29.26 4.19
N PHE A 79 5.38 -29.35 3.46
CA PHE A 79 5.60 -30.14 2.23
C PHE A 79 4.85 -29.68 0.96
N VAL A 80 3.62 -29.17 1.06
CA VAL A 80 2.84 -28.65 -0.09
C VAL A 80 2.87 -27.12 -0.20
N GLY A 81 3.15 -26.40 0.89
CA GLY A 81 3.23 -24.94 0.91
C GLY A 81 4.34 -24.37 0.01
N PHE A 82 5.38 -25.16 -0.30
CA PHE A 82 6.43 -24.77 -1.26
C PHE A 82 5.92 -24.73 -2.71
N LEU A 83 4.90 -25.53 -3.05
CA LEU A 83 4.35 -25.60 -4.42
C LEU A 83 3.24 -24.56 -4.66
N PHE A 84 2.64 -24.02 -3.60
CA PHE A 84 1.52 -23.07 -3.65
C PHE A 84 1.80 -21.78 -2.88
N SER A 85 3.07 -21.47 -2.62
CA SER A 85 3.50 -20.25 -1.94
C SER A 85 3.11 -19.06 -2.82
N GLY A 86 2.09 -18.33 -2.38
CA GLY A 86 1.56 -17.17 -3.07
C GLY A 86 1.32 -16.06 -2.08
N VAL A 87 1.90 -14.89 -2.35
CA VAL A 87 1.61 -13.66 -1.62
C VAL A 87 0.97 -12.72 -2.62
N ASP A 88 -0.26 -12.30 -2.34
CA ASP A 88 -0.88 -11.22 -3.08
C ASP A 88 -0.40 -9.92 -2.42
N SER A 89 0.45 -9.19 -3.14
CA SER A 89 0.92 -7.88 -2.71
C SER A 89 0.40 -6.81 -3.67
N GLU A 90 -0.24 -5.80 -3.14
CA GLU A 90 -0.69 -4.62 -3.88
C GLU A 90 -0.04 -3.39 -3.27
N THR A 91 0.69 -2.63 -4.08
CA THR A 91 1.30 -1.37 -3.70
C THR A 91 0.84 -0.30 -4.67
N GLN A 92 0.34 0.81 -4.14
CA GLN A 92 -0.06 1.97 -4.93
C GLN A 92 0.69 3.20 -4.41
N VAL A 93 1.18 4.03 -5.32
CA VAL A 93 1.88 5.27 -4.98
C VAL A 93 1.34 6.40 -5.85
N LEU A 94 0.93 7.49 -5.21
CA LEU A 94 0.50 8.71 -5.88
C LEU A 94 1.40 9.86 -5.44
N TYR A 95 2.15 10.41 -6.39
CA TYR A 95 2.92 11.63 -6.22
C TYR A 95 2.11 12.80 -6.74
N ILE A 96 1.97 13.84 -5.94
CA ILE A 96 1.29 15.08 -6.32
C ILE A 96 2.22 16.25 -6.09
N THR A 97 2.34 17.09 -7.11
CA THR A 97 3.05 18.37 -7.02
C THR A 97 2.02 19.48 -6.95
N LEU A 98 2.17 20.34 -5.95
CA LEU A 98 1.40 21.56 -5.77
C LEU A 98 2.24 22.76 -6.20
N ASP A 99 1.60 23.69 -6.89
CA ASP A 99 2.18 25.00 -7.17
C ASP A 99 2.31 25.85 -5.89
N LYS A 100 2.93 27.03 -6.04
CA LYS A 100 3.10 27.98 -4.93
C LYS A 100 1.79 28.55 -4.39
N LYS A 101 0.66 28.31 -5.06
CA LYS A 101 -0.70 28.70 -4.65
C LYS A 101 -1.45 27.54 -3.99
N GLY A 102 -0.81 26.39 -3.79
CA GLY A 102 -1.41 25.21 -3.15
C GLY A 102 -2.36 24.42 -4.05
N LYS A 103 -2.26 24.57 -5.38
CA LYS A 103 -3.07 23.86 -6.37
C LYS A 103 -2.26 22.80 -7.09
N VAL A 104 -2.89 21.70 -7.48
CA VAL A 104 -2.23 20.60 -8.21
C VAL A 104 -1.67 21.11 -9.53
N SER A 105 -0.35 21.06 -9.70
CA SER A 105 0.31 21.35 -10.97
C SER A 105 0.58 20.08 -11.76
N ASP A 106 0.97 19.00 -11.08
CA ASP A 106 1.21 17.70 -11.68
C ASP A 106 0.91 16.55 -10.71
N TYR A 107 0.68 15.36 -11.25
CA TYR A 107 0.57 14.13 -10.47
C TYR A 107 1.00 12.92 -11.27
N THR A 108 1.54 11.92 -10.58
CA THR A 108 1.91 10.62 -11.13
C THR A 108 1.35 9.53 -10.24
N TYR A 109 0.50 8.68 -10.81
CA TYR A 109 -0.02 7.48 -10.15
C TYR A 109 0.70 6.25 -10.67
N SER A 110 1.14 5.38 -9.76
CA SER A 110 1.74 4.09 -10.07
C SER A 110 1.09 3.01 -9.21
N GLU A 111 0.63 1.96 -9.86
CA GLU A 111 0.06 0.79 -9.22
C GLU A 111 0.89 -0.43 -9.59
N GLN A 112 1.30 -1.19 -8.57
CA GLN A 112 2.08 -2.40 -8.70
C GLN A 112 1.38 -3.49 -7.90
N SER A 113 0.68 -4.38 -8.61
CA SER A 113 0.17 -5.62 -8.04
C SER A 113 1.14 -6.74 -8.38
N THR A 114 1.81 -7.30 -7.39
CA THR A 114 2.62 -8.51 -7.57
C THR A 114 1.82 -9.70 -7.05
N LYS A 115 1.30 -10.50 -7.98
CA LYS A 115 0.81 -11.85 -7.69
C LYS A 115 1.96 -12.81 -7.92
N THR A 116 2.77 -13.04 -6.89
CA THR A 116 3.86 -14.02 -6.99
C THR A 116 3.23 -15.41 -6.94
N LYS A 117 3.02 -16.04 -8.09
CA LYS A 117 2.83 -17.49 -8.18
C LYS A 117 4.21 -18.14 -8.23
N THR A 118 4.78 -18.49 -7.09
CA THR A 118 5.98 -19.34 -7.07
C THR A 118 5.53 -20.80 -7.12
N GLY A 119 5.27 -21.30 -8.32
CA GLY A 119 4.93 -22.71 -8.56
C GLY A 119 5.70 -23.26 -9.77
N LEU A 120 6.43 -24.36 -9.56
CA LEU A 120 6.75 -25.29 -10.64
C LEU A 120 5.44 -26.05 -10.90
N LEU A 121 4.91 -25.97 -12.13
CA LEU A 121 3.63 -26.50 -12.67
C LEU A 121 2.55 -25.43 -12.94
#